data_AF-A0A9C7UK79-F1
#
_entry.id   AF-A0A9C7UK79-F1
#
_cell.length_a   1.000
_cell.length_b   1.000
_cell.length_c   1.000
_cell.angle_alpha   90.00
_cell.angle_beta   90.00
_cell.angle_gamma   90.00
#
_symmetry.space_group_name_H-M   'P 1'
#
loop_
_entity.id
_entity.type
_entity.pdbx_description
1 polymer ?
#
loop_
_entity_poly.entity_id
_entity_poly.type
_entity_poly.pdbx_seq_one_letter_code
_entity_poly.pdbx_strand_id
1 'polypeptide(L)' 'MLDTLNQATIDSIVSGNVFPKRLGRPDDVGNLVVHCMENTFLNGETIRLDAGLRLGPG' A
#
# COMPACT_ATOMS: atom_id res chain seq x y z
N MET A 1 -6.18 12.84 -2.99
CA MET A 1 -6.70 12.15 -1.78
C MET A 1 -5.59 11.94 -0.74
N LEU A 2 -4.34 11.65 -1.14
CA LEU A 2 -3.20 11.72 -0.23
C LEU A 2 -2.78 13.16 0.08
N ASP A 3 -3.05 14.07 -0.85
CA ASP A 3 -2.65 15.50 -0.79
C ASP A 3 -3.40 16.30 0.28
N THR A 4 -4.43 15.71 0.89
CA THR A 4 -5.22 16.32 1.98
C THR A 4 -4.75 15.88 3.36
N LEU A 5 -3.75 15.00 3.46
CA LEU A 5 -3.19 14.56 4.74
C LEU A 5 -2.19 15.59 5.26
N ASN A 6 -2.22 15.86 6.57
CA ASN A 6 -1.18 16.67 7.20
C ASN A 6 0.13 15.86 7.33
N GLN A 7 1.25 16.58 7.52
CA GLN A 7 2.57 15.94 7.58
C GLN A 7 2.71 14.95 8.75
N ALA A 8 2.14 15.26 9.92
CA ALA A 8 2.20 14.39 11.09
C ALA A 8 1.53 13.02 10.84
N THR A 9 0.39 13.01 10.14
CA THR A 9 -0.28 11.78 9.73
C THR A 9 0.56 11.00 8.72
N ILE A 10 1.18 11.67 7.74
CA ILE A 10 2.07 11.03 6.77
C ILE A 10 3.25 10.37 7.48
N ASP A 11 3.91 11.09 8.40
CA ASP A 11 5.08 10.59 9.13
C ASP A 11 4.70 9.39 10.01
N SER A 12 3.55 9.46 10.70
CA SER A 12 3.02 8.35 11.47
C SER A 12 2.82 7.10 10.61
N ILE A 13 2.15 7.22 9.46
CA ILE A 13 1.93 6.10 8.53
C ILE A 13 3.26 5.53 8.03
N VAL A 14 4.16 6.39 7.54
CA VAL A 14 5.45 5.97 6.98
C VAL A 14 6.32 5.28 8.03
N SER A 15 6.29 5.75 9.28
CA SER A 15 7.03 5.11 10.38
C SER A 15 6.54 3.68 10.66
N GLY A 16 5.23 3.44 10.53
CA GLY A 16 4.58 2.15 10.77
C GLY A 16 4.79 1.11 9.66
N ASN A 17 5.14 1.54 8.44
CA ASN A 17 5.47 0.60 7.36
C ASN A 17 6.67 -0.26 7.76
N VAL A 18 6.67 -1.55 7.46
CA VAL A 18 7.86 -2.39 7.66
C VAL A 18 8.91 -1.99 6.62
N PHE A 19 8.56 -2.11 5.33
CA PHE A 19 9.35 -1.64 4.20
C PHE A 19 8.49 -1.65 2.93
N PRO A 20 8.61 -0.64 2.03
CA PRO A 20 9.48 0.53 2.10
C PRO A 20 8.95 1.66 3.01
N LYS A 21 9.87 2.48 3.52
CA LYS A 21 9.56 3.66 4.38
C LYS A 21 9.14 4.87 3.55
N ARG A 22 8.01 4.74 2.84
CA ARG A 22 7.35 5.81 2.08
C ARG A 22 5.87 5.50 1.89
N LEU A 23 5.08 6.48 1.48
CA LEU A 23 3.74 6.23 0.96
C LEU A 23 3.80 5.42 -0.34
N GLY A 24 2.72 4.67 -0.59
CA GLY A 24 2.51 4.00 -1.87
C GLY A 24 2.41 5.00 -3.01
N ARG A 25 2.92 4.61 -4.18
CA ARG A 25 2.82 5.35 -5.43
C ARG A 25 1.79 4.67 -6.32
N PRO A 26 1.16 5.40 -7.26
CA PRO A 26 0.24 4.79 -8.24
C PRO A 26 0.85 3.57 -8.96
N ASP A 27 2.13 3.65 -9.30
CA ASP A 27 2.85 2.57 -9.98
C ASP A 27 2.96 1.27 -9.15
N ASP A 28 3.02 1.36 -7.81
CA ASP A 28 3.06 0.16 -6.97
C ASP A 28 1.77 -0.67 -7.15
N VAL A 29 0.62 0.00 -7.23
CA VAL A 29 -0.68 -0.65 -7.50
C VAL A 29 -0.76 -1.12 -8.95
N GLY A 30 -0.32 -0.29 -9.90
CA GLY A 30 -0.32 -0.63 -11.32
C GLY A 30 0.44 -1.92 -11.63
N ASN A 31 1.61 -2.09 -11.02
CA ASN A 31 2.42 -3.30 -11.16
C ASN A 31 1.69 -4.55 -10.62
N LEU A 32 1.00 -4.45 -9.48
CA LEU A 32 0.20 -5.55 -8.95
C LEU A 32 -0.96 -5.91 -9.88
N VAL A 33 -1.66 -4.92 -10.43
CA VAL A 33 -2.76 -5.15 -11.37
C VAL A 33 -2.27 -5.91 -12.60
N VAL A 34 -1.15 -5.49 -13.21
CA VAL A 34 -0.56 -6.19 -14.36
C VAL A 34 -0.26 -7.65 -13.99
N HIS A 35 0.38 -7.90 -12.84
CA HIS A 35 0.68 -9.26 -12.40
C HIS A 35 -0.57 -10.13 -12.20
N CYS A 36 -1.64 -9.55 -11.64
CA CYS A 36 -2.92 -10.24 -11.49
C CYS A 36 -3.56 -10.59 -12.85
N MET A 37 -3.41 -9.73 -13.86
CA MET A 37 -3.95 -10.00 -15.20
C MET A 37 -3.14 -11.04 -15.98
N GLU A 38 -1.84 -11.14 -15.73
CA GLU A 38 -0.95 -12.09 -16.42
C GLU A 38 -1.03 -13.52 -15.87
N ASN A 39 -1.50 -13.70 -14.63
CA ASN A 39 -1.55 -15.00 -13.96
C ASN A 39 -2.99 -15.51 -13.83
N THR A 40 -3.39 -16.40 -14.73
CA THR A 40 -4.75 -16.99 -14.77
C THR A 40 -5.11 -17.85 -13.57
N PHE A 41 -4.15 -18.20 -12.71
CA PHE A 41 -4.39 -18.97 -11.49
C PHE A 41 -4.69 -18.10 -10.26
N LEU A 42 -4.46 -16.79 -10.34
CA LEU A 42 -4.88 -15.85 -9.29
C LEU A 42 -6.39 -15.58 -9.42
N ASN A 43 -7.17 -16.06 -8.45
CA ASN A 43 -8.62 -15.95 -8.47
C ASN A 43 -9.20 -15.96 -7.06
N GLY A 44 -10.24 -15.15 -6.82
CA GLY A 44 -10.98 -15.15 -5.55
C GLY A 44 -10.17 -14.74 -4.31
N GLU A 45 -9.02 -14.08 -4.48
CA GLU A 45 -8.08 -13.77 -3.39
C GLU A 45 -8.05 -12.27 -3.09
N THR A 46 -7.63 -11.89 -1.88
CA THR A 46 -7.40 -10.50 -1.48
C THR A 46 -5.93 -10.27 -1.16
N ILE A 47 -5.26 -9.47 -1.99
CA ILE A 47 -3.85 -9.10 -1.77
C ILE A 47 -3.76 -7.74 -1.11
N ARG A 48 -3.13 -7.67 0.07
CA ARG A 48 -2.77 -6.39 0.70
C ARG A 48 -1.47 -5.87 0.10
N LEU A 49 -1.49 -4.65 -0.40
CA LEU A 49 -0.32 -3.92 -0.87
C LEU A 49 -0.09 -2.70 0.03
N ASP A 50 0.60 -2.91 1.16
CA ASP A 50 0.59 -1.97 2.28
C ASP A 50 1.94 -1.82 3.01
N ALA A 51 3.04 -2.30 2.43
CA ALA A 51 4.37 -2.29 3.06
C ALA A 51 4.43 -2.97 4.45
N GLY A 52 3.51 -3.92 4.72
CA GLY A 52 3.43 -4.63 6.01
C GLY A 52 2.79 -3.81 7.13
N LEU A 53 2.22 -2.64 6.82
CA LEU A 53 1.62 -1.75 7.81
C LEU A 53 0.48 -2.44 8.58
N ARG A 54 0.40 -2.14 9.87
CA ARG A 54 -0.75 -2.44 10.72
C ARG A 54 -1.20 -1.15 11.37
N LEU A 55 -2.40 -0.69 11.01
CA LEU A 55 -3.01 0.48 11.62
C LEU A 55 -3.59 0.07 12.97
N GLY A 56 -3.03 0.61 14.05
CA GLY A 56 -3.61 0.52 15.39
C GLY A 56 -4.75 1.53 15.57
N PRO A 57 -5.51 1.44 16.68
CA PRO A 57 -6.42 2.52 17.06
C PRO A 57 -5.62 3.82 17.24
N GLY A 58 -6.12 4.89 16.62
CA GLY A 58 -5.58 6.24 16.75
C GLY A 58 -5.97 6.92 18.04
#